data_AF-A0A976PID2-F1
#
_entry.id   AF-A0A976PID2-F1
#
_cell.length_a   1.000
_cell.length_b   1.000
_cell.length_c   1.000
_cell.angle_alpha   90.00
_cell.angle_beta   90.00
_cell.angle_gamma   90.00
#
_symmetry.space_group_name_H-M   'P 1'
#
loop_
_entity.id
_entity.type
_entity.pdbx_description
1 polymer ?
#
loop_
_entity_poly.entity_id
_entity_poly.type
_entity_poly.pdbx_seq_one_letter_code
_entity_poly.pdbx_strand_id
1 'polypeptide(L)'
;IQEYDFLHFELCYYQGIEFAIEAGLAHFDAGAQGEHKVRRGFEPRENCSAHWVQHADFAMAIKRFVTEERQYVLDYIQDTRRQLPYKTDNGG
;
A
#
# COMPACT_ATOMS: atom_id res chain seq x y z
N ILE A 1 -16.98 22.62 -17.34
CA ILE A 1 -15.94 21.89 -16.58
C ILE A 1 -14.72 21.84 -17.51
N GLN A 2 -13.55 22.27 -17.04
CA GLN A 2 -12.31 22.20 -17.81
C GLN A 2 -11.60 20.88 -17.51
N GLU A 3 -11.13 20.20 -18.54
CA GLU A 3 -10.29 19.01 -18.41
C GLU A 3 -8.82 19.42 -18.44
N TYR A 4 -8.04 18.88 -17.51
CA TYR A 4 -6.61 19.11 -17.40
C TYR A 4 -5.90 17.77 -17.48
N ASP A 5 -4.89 17.69 -18.33
CA ASP A 5 -4.07 16.50 -18.45
C ASP A 5 -3.40 16.19 -17.11
N PHE A 6 -3.39 14.90 -16.75
CA PHE A 6 -2.76 14.38 -15.53
C PHE A 6 -3.28 14.92 -14.19
N LEU A 7 -4.41 15.64 -14.16
CA LEU A 7 -4.96 16.23 -12.93
C LEU A 7 -5.15 15.23 -11.78
N HIS A 8 -5.51 13.98 -12.09
CA HIS A 8 -5.60 12.92 -11.09
C HIS A 8 -4.27 12.67 -10.36
N PHE A 9 -3.15 12.63 -11.09
CA PHE A 9 -1.83 12.40 -10.50
C PHE A 9 -1.39 13.57 -9.62
N GLU A 10 -1.64 14.78 -10.11
CA GLU A 10 -1.34 16.01 -9.39
C GLU A 10 -2.02 16.03 -8.02
N LEU A 11 -3.35 15.84 -8.03
CA LEU A 11 -4.16 15.96 -6.82
C LEU A 11 -4.03 14.74 -5.90
N CYS A 12 -3.85 13.53 -6.44
CA CYS A 12 -3.84 12.33 -5.62
C CYS A 12 -2.45 11.92 -5.15
N TYR A 13 -1.36 12.35 -5.81
CA TYR A 13 0.00 11.94 -5.46
C TYR A 13 0.94 13.13 -5.24
N TYR A 14 1.13 13.98 -6.23
CA TYR A 14 2.24 14.94 -6.20
C TYR A 14 2.07 15.97 -5.09
N GLN A 15 0.90 16.60 -4.97
CA GLN A 15 0.62 17.55 -3.89
C GLN A 15 0.77 16.93 -2.50
N GLY A 16 0.34 15.68 -2.32
CA GLY A 16 0.47 14.97 -1.04
C GLY A 16 1.91 14.59 -0.69
N ILE A 17 2.69 14.18 -1.70
CA ILE A 17 4.12 13.87 -1.54
C ILE A 17 4.91 15.14 -1.22
N GLU A 18 4.66 16.24 -1.95
CA GLU A 18 5.29 17.54 -1.69
C GLU A 18 5.03 18.01 -0.26
N PHE A 19 3.76 17.98 0.16
CA PHE A 19 3.39 18.31 1.53
C PHE A 19 4.14 17.44 2.56
N ALA A 20 4.23 16.12 2.34
CA ALA A 20 4.93 15.22 3.24
C ALA A 20 6.42 15.57 3.35
N ILE A 21 7.07 15.92 2.23
CA ILE A 21 8.47 16.33 2.20
C ILE A 21 8.67 17.66 2.96
N GLU A 22 7.83 18.67 2.69
CA GLU A 22 7.92 19.98 3.35
C GLU A 22 7.67 19.90 4.86
N ALA A 23 6.74 19.05 5.28
CA ALA A 23 6.42 18.81 6.69
C ALA A 23 7.39 17.85 7.39
N GLY A 24 8.38 17.29 6.68
CA GLY A 24 9.34 16.32 7.23
C GLY A 24 8.70 14.97 7.62
N LEU A 25 7.58 14.62 7.00
CA LEU A 25 6.93 13.32 7.19
C LEU A 25 7.71 12.24 6.43
N ALA A 26 7.99 11.13 7.13
CA ALA A 26 8.76 10.03 6.56
C ALA A 26 7.95 9.16 5.58
N HIS A 27 6.61 9.25 5.60
CA HIS A 27 5.74 8.35 4.85
C HIS A 27 4.54 9.08 4.27
N PHE A 28 4.17 8.71 3.05
CA PHE A 28 2.94 9.12 2.38
C PHE A 28 2.24 7.86 1.84
N ASP A 29 0.94 7.74 2.10
CA ASP A 29 0.10 6.63 1.62
C ASP A 29 -0.87 7.16 0.55
N ALA A 30 -0.77 6.61 -0.66
CA ALA A 30 -1.63 6.93 -1.79
C ALA A 30 -3.05 6.35 -1.66
N GLY A 31 -3.37 5.66 -0.57
CA GLY A 31 -4.65 5.01 -0.28
C GLY A 31 -4.78 3.61 -0.90
N ALA A 32 -5.93 2.99 -0.68
CA ALA A 32 -6.24 1.66 -1.21
C ALA A 32 -6.70 1.74 -2.68
N GLN A 33 -5.82 1.44 -3.64
CA GLN A 33 -6.21 1.22 -5.04
C GLN A 33 -5.13 0.39 -5.76
N GLY A 34 -5.53 -0.35 -6.80
CA GLY A 34 -4.82 -1.53 -7.32
C GLY A 34 -3.35 -1.40 -7.75
N GLU A 35 -2.83 -2.50 -8.29
CA GLU A 35 -1.41 -2.80 -8.52
C GLU A 35 -0.64 -1.77 -9.35
N HIS A 36 -1.33 -0.91 -10.11
CA HIS A 36 -0.70 0.14 -10.91
C HIS A 36 0.11 1.14 -10.07
N LYS A 37 -0.17 1.28 -8.76
CA LYS A 37 0.59 2.13 -7.84
C LYS A 37 2.03 1.66 -7.65
N VAL A 38 2.27 0.36 -7.72
CA VAL A 38 3.60 -0.24 -7.56
C VAL A 38 4.54 0.27 -8.66
N ARG A 39 4.06 0.27 -9.91
CA ARG A 39 4.80 0.84 -11.05
C ARG A 39 5.05 2.35 -10.94
N ARG A 40 4.31 3.05 -10.08
CA ARG A 40 4.47 4.49 -9.79
C ARG A 40 5.44 4.73 -8.62
N GLY A 41 6.02 3.68 -8.04
CA GLY A 41 6.99 3.78 -6.93
C GLY A 41 6.38 3.59 -5.54
N PHE A 42 5.07 3.35 -5.42
CA PHE A 42 4.47 3.08 -4.12
C PHE A 42 4.82 1.66 -3.66
N GLU A 43 5.68 1.57 -2.65
CA GLU A 43 6.14 0.31 -2.07
C GLU A 43 5.02 -0.40 -1.28
N PRO A 44 4.76 -1.70 -1.53
CA PRO A 44 3.81 -2.45 -0.73
C PRO A 44 4.32 -2.63 0.70
N ARG A 45 3.46 -2.27 1.65
CA ARG A 45 3.67 -2.41 3.09
C ARG A 45 2.56 -3.26 3.69
N GLU A 46 2.93 -4.04 4.69
CA GLU A 46 1.94 -4.69 5.56
C GLU A 46 1.20 -3.60 6.34
N ASN A 47 -0.12 -3.76 6.44
CA ASN A 47 -0.95 -2.91 7.27
C ASN A 47 -1.79 -3.77 8.21
N CYS A 48 -2.04 -3.26 9.41
CA CYS A 48 -2.75 -3.97 10.46
C CYS A 48 -4.07 -3.24 10.76
N SER A 49 -5.09 -4.02 11.10
CA SER A 49 -6.37 -3.48 11.59
C SER A 49 -6.84 -4.27 12.80
N ALA A 50 -7.57 -3.61 13.69
CA ALA A 50 -8.12 -4.21 14.89
C ALA A 50 -9.64 -4.25 14.76
N HIS A 51 -10.23 -5.43 14.96
CA HIS A 51 -11.66 -5.66 14.83
C HIS A 51 -12.19 -6.35 16.08
N TRP A 52 -13.29 -5.83 16.62
CA TRP A 52 -14.05 -6.51 17.66
C TRP A 52 -15.15 -7.35 17.02
N VAL A 53 -15.17 -8.64 17.35
CA VAL A 53 -16.17 -9.58 16.85
C VAL A 53 -16.94 -10.15 18.03
N GLN A 54 -18.22 -9.83 18.12
CA GLN A 54 -19.05 -10.18 19.27
C GLN A 54 -19.33 -11.68 19.37
N HIS A 55 -19.62 -12.34 18.25
CA HIS A 55 -19.95 -13.77 18.23
C HIS A 55 -18.68 -14.62 18.18
N ALA A 56 -18.51 -15.50 19.18
CA ALA A 56 -17.31 -16.32 19.34
C ALA A 56 -17.01 -17.22 18.14
N ASP A 57 -18.04 -17.82 17.54
CA ASP A 57 -17.87 -18.72 16.39
C ASP A 57 -17.34 -17.97 15.15
N PHE A 58 -17.84 -16.75 14.91
CA PHE A 58 -17.31 -15.90 13.84
C PHE A 58 -15.90 -15.42 14.15
N ALA A 59 -15.60 -15.04 15.40
CA ALA A 59 -14.26 -14.63 15.80
C ALA A 59 -13.24 -15.76 15.54
N MET A 60 -13.61 -17.01 15.84
CA MET A 60 -12.78 -18.18 15.59
C MET A 60 -12.59 -18.45 14.09
N ALA A 61 -13.67 -18.39 13.30
CA ALA A 61 -13.61 -18.59 11.85
C ALA A 61 -12.73 -17.54 11.16
N ILE A 62 -12.90 -16.25 11.51
CA ILE A 62 -12.09 -15.15 10.99
C ILE A 62 -10.62 -15.33 11.39
N LYS A 63 -10.35 -15.65 12.66
CA LYS A 63 -8.98 -15.86 13.15
C LYS A 63 -8.28 -16.99 12.40
N ARG A 64 -8.96 -18.11 12.16
CA ARG A 64 -8.40 -19.23 11.38
C ARG A 64 -8.06 -18.79 9.96
N PHE A 65 -9.01 -18.16 9.27
CA PHE A 65 -8.81 -17.66 7.91
C PHE A 65 -7.64 -16.67 7.82
N VAL A 66 -7.59 -15.65 8.68
CA VAL A 66 -6.50 -14.65 8.67
C VAL A 66 -5.15 -15.29 9.00
N THR A 67 -5.12 -16.35 9.81
CA THR A 67 -3.88 -17.09 10.11
C THR A 67 -3.37 -17.83 8.87
N GLU A 68 -4.27 -18.47 8.12
CA GLU A 68 -3.95 -19.18 6.88
C GLU A 68 -3.58 -18.19 5.75
N GLU A 69 -4.30 -17.08 5.63
CA GLU A 69 -4.10 -16.06 4.59
C GLU A 69 -2.78 -15.31 4.76
N ARG A 70 -2.29 -15.15 5.99
CA ARG A 70 -1.10 -14.33 6.30
C ARG A 70 0.10 -14.64 5.41
N GLN A 71 0.41 -15.92 5.21
CA GLN A 71 1.58 -16.28 4.40
C GLN A 71 1.41 -15.83 2.94
N TYR A 72 0.21 -16.00 2.38
CA TYR A 72 -0.08 -15.54 1.03
C TYR A 72 0.05 -14.02 0.87
N VAL A 73 -0.38 -13.25 1.88
CA VAL A 73 -0.21 -11.78 1.88
C VAL A 73 1.28 -11.41 1.92
N LEU A 74 2.07 -12.08 2.75
CA LEU A 74 3.52 -11.84 2.85
C LEU A 74 4.23 -12.15 1.52
N ASP A 75 3.90 -13.28 0.91
CA ASP A 75 4.45 -13.68 -0.39
C ASP A 75 4.06 -12.68 -1.49
N TYR A 76 2.79 -12.27 -1.51
CA TYR A 76 2.30 -11.24 -2.43
C TYR A 76 3.04 -9.91 -2.27
N ILE A 77 3.30 -9.47 -1.03
CA ILE A 77 4.08 -8.26 -0.78
C ILE A 77 5.49 -8.39 -1.33
N GLN A 78 6.16 -9.52 -1.12
CA GLN A 78 7.50 -9.76 -1.66
C GLN A 78 7.52 -9.75 -3.19
N ASP A 79 6.59 -10.45 -3.83
CA ASP A 79 6.48 -10.50 -5.29
C ASP A 79 6.14 -9.13 -5.87
N THR A 80 5.31 -8.37 -5.18
CA THR A 80 4.97 -6.99 -5.57
C THR A 80 6.17 -6.07 -5.45
N ARG A 81 7.01 -6.19 -4.40
CA ARG A 81 8.25 -5.40 -4.28
C ARG A 81 9.20 -5.62 -5.44
N ARG A 82 9.27 -6.84 -5.98
CA ARG A 82 10.12 -7.14 -7.14
C ARG A 82 9.70 -6.40 -8.42
N GLN A 83 8.49 -5.85 -8.45
CA GLN A 83 7.95 -5.09 -9.58
C GLN A 83 8.15 -3.57 -9.43
N LEU A 84 8.79 -3.12 -8.34
CA LEU A 84 9.04 -1.70 -8.13
C LEU A 84 9.99 -1.15 -9.20
N PRO A 85 9.80 0.11 -9.64
CA PRO A 85 10.61 0.74 -10.68
C PRO A 85 12.01 1.17 -10.17
N TYR A 86 12.37 0.83 -8.93
CA TYR A 86 13.64 1.19 -8.33
C TYR A 86 14.74 0.20 -8.71
N LYS A 87 15.95 0.71 -8.94
CA LYS A 87 17.12 -0.16 -9.14
C LYS A 87 17.43 -0.86 -7.82
N THR A 88 17.62 -2.18 -7.88
CA THR A 88 18.23 -2.91 -6.77
C THR A 88 19.71 -2.55 -6.72
N ASP A 89 20.17 -2.02 -5.59
CA ASP A 89 21.55 -1.57 -5.40
C ASP A 89 22.48 -2.80 -5.27
N ASN A 90 22.84 -3.39 -6.42
CA ASN A 90 23.92 -4.38 -6.56
C ASN A 90 25.10 -3.69 -7.26
N GLY A 91 25.61 -2.62 -6.66
CA GLY A 91 26.68 -1.79 -7.22
C GLY A 91 27.60 -1.20 -6.15
N GLY A 92 28.31 -2.08 -5.45
CA GLY A 92 29.51 -1.78 -4.66
C GLY A 92 30.57 -2.82 -4.93
#